data_AF-A0A945MYV5-F1
#
_entry.id   AF-A0A945MYV5-F1
#
_cell.length_a   1.000
_cell.length_b   1.000
_cell.length_c   1.000
_cell.angle_alpha   90.00
_cell.angle_beta   90.00
_cell.angle_gamma   90.00
#
_symmetry.space_group_name_H-M   'P 1'
#
loop_
_entity.id
_entity.type
_entity.pdbx_description
1 polymer ?
#
loop_
_entity_poly.entity_id
_entity_poly.type
_entity_poly.pdbx_seq_one_letter_code
_entity_poly.pdbx_strand_id
1 'polypeptide(L)' 'MLTMTKEQRRAWDIDGYFVLEGAFDPDEVAFHAAEIDNLRASPGWEPTNLQRGHYGWVEHGDPDPE' A
#
# COMPACT_ATOMS: atom_id res chain seq x y z
N MET A 1 4.61 -16.21 15.63
CA MET A 1 5.33 -14.96 15.29
C MET A 1 6.44 -15.35 14.32
N LEU A 2 6.42 -14.80 13.10
CA LEU A 2 7.49 -15.07 12.14
C LEU A 2 8.77 -14.38 12.62
N THR A 3 9.89 -15.12 12.62
CA THR A 3 11.19 -14.62 13.07
C THR A 3 12.11 -14.53 11.87
N MET A 4 12.80 -13.41 11.71
CA MET A 4 13.78 -13.21 10.64
C MET A 4 14.89 -14.28 10.70
N THR A 5 15.32 -14.75 9.53
CA THR A 5 16.53 -15.56 9.43
C THR A 5 17.78 -14.74 9.78
N LYS A 6 18.91 -15.41 9.97
CA LYS A 6 20.19 -14.72 10.22
C LYS A 6 20.57 -13.84 9.02
N GLU A 7 20.31 -14.32 7.83
CA GLU A 7 20.60 -13.65 6.57
C GLU A 7 19.72 -12.40 6.40
N GLN A 8 18.41 -12.52 6.66
CA GLN A 8 17.50 -11.37 6.62
C GLN A 8 17.86 -10.33 7.68
N ARG A 9 18.26 -10.76 8.89
CA ARG A 9 18.71 -9.86 9.95
C ARG A 9 19.97 -9.11 9.54
N ARG A 10 20.93 -9.81 8.93
CA ARG A 10 22.14 -9.18 8.42
C ARG A 10 21.85 -8.19 7.29
N ALA A 11 20.96 -8.53 6.36
CA ALA A 11 20.53 -7.61 5.30
C ALA A 11 19.85 -6.36 5.87
N TRP A 12 18.97 -6.53 6.86
CA TRP A 12 18.39 -5.41 7.58
C TRP A 12 19.44 -4.52 8.25
N ASP A 13 20.42 -5.10 8.94
CA ASP A 13 21.45 -4.35 9.67
C ASP A 13 22.42 -3.58 8.74
N ILE A 14 22.62 -4.06 7.50
CA ILE A 14 23.58 -3.47 6.55
C ILE A 14 22.87 -2.61 5.50
N ASP A 15 21.85 -3.16 4.85
CA ASP A 15 21.16 -2.55 3.71
C ASP A 15 19.94 -1.72 4.16
N GLY A 16 19.47 -1.90 5.40
CA GLY A 16 18.29 -1.23 5.94
C GLY A 16 16.96 -1.81 5.47
N TYR A 17 16.98 -2.87 4.67
CA TYR A 17 15.79 -3.59 4.19
C TYR A 17 16.14 -5.04 3.84
N PHE A 18 15.11 -5.86 3.64
CA PHE A 18 15.22 -7.17 3.00
C PHE A 18 13.90 -7.49 2.29
N VAL A 19 13.93 -8.43 1.34
CA VAL A 19 12.73 -8.87 0.63
C VAL A 19 12.16 -10.11 1.33
N LEU A 20 10.86 -10.09 1.61
CA LEU A 20 10.10 -11.24 2.06
C LEU A 20 9.14 -11.67 0.95
N GLU A 21 9.50 -12.74 0.24
CA GLU A 21 8.62 -13.35 -0.74
C GLU A 21 7.45 -14.06 -0.06
N GLY A 22 6.24 -13.94 -0.62
CA GLY A 22 5.05 -14.56 -0.06
C GLY A 22 4.66 -13.98 1.32
N ALA A 23 4.91 -12.69 1.55
CA ALA A 23 4.48 -12.00 2.77
C ALA A 23 2.95 -12.08 2.98
N PHE A 24 2.21 -12.19 1.89
CA PHE A 24 0.79 -12.50 1.85
C PHE A 24 0.57 -13.73 0.97
N ASP A 25 -0.42 -14.56 1.33
CA ASP A 25 -0.92 -15.58 0.42
C ASP A 25 -1.80 -14.97 -0.70
N PRO A 26 -2.09 -15.70 -1.80
CA PRO A 26 -2.86 -15.15 -2.91
C PRO A 26 -4.27 -14.67 -2.53
N ASP A 27 -4.91 -15.30 -1.54
CA ASP A 27 -6.26 -14.93 -1.09
C ASP A 27 -6.21 -13.65 -0.27
N GLU A 28 -5.20 -13.49 0.60
CA GLU A 28 -4.93 -12.24 1.33
C GLU A 28 -4.64 -11.07 0.37
N VAL A 29 -3.85 -11.30 -0.68
CA VAL A 29 -3.59 -10.29 -1.73
C VAL A 29 -4.89 -9.87 -2.41
N ALA A 30 -5.71 -10.83 -2.84
CA ALA A 30 -6.97 -10.54 -3.52
C ALA A 30 -7.94 -9.78 -2.62
N PHE A 31 -8.04 -10.18 -1.35
CA PHE A 31 -8.88 -9.50 -0.36
C PHE A 31 -8.44 -8.05 -0.14
N HIS A 32 -7.15 -7.81 0.14
CA HIS A 32 -6.66 -6.46 0.42
C HIS A 32 -6.68 -5.55 -0.80
N ALA A 33 -6.43 -6.08 -2.00
CA ALA A 33 -6.58 -5.31 -3.24
C ALA A 33 -8.02 -4.79 -3.40
N ALA A 34 -9.01 -5.68 -3.21
CA ALA A 34 -10.42 -5.29 -3.30
C ALA A 34 -10.81 -4.24 -2.26
N GLU A 35 -10.30 -4.33 -1.03
CA GLU A 35 -10.57 -3.33 0.01
C GLU A 35 -9.97 -1.96 -0.30
N ILE A 36 -8.77 -1.91 -0.91
CA ILE A 36 -8.19 -0.66 -1.37
C ILE A 36 -9.02 -0.06 -2.51
N ASP A 37 -9.50 -0.88 -3.43
CA ASP A 37 -10.35 -0.41 -4.52
C ASP A 37 -11.71 0.09 -4.01
N ASN A 38 -12.30 -0.58 -3.02
CA ASN A 38 -13.51 -0.13 -2.33
C ASN A 38 -13.29 1.23 -1.63
N LEU A 39 -12.13 1.41 -0.98
CA LEU A 39 -11.75 2.67 -0.35
C LEU A 39 -11.63 3.79 -1.38
N ARG A 40 -10.95 3.55 -2.49
CA ARG A 40 -10.83 4.51 -3.59
C ARG A 40 -12.19 4.88 -4.17
N ALA A 41 -13.11 3.93 -4.33
CA ALA A 41 -14.45 4.23 -4.81
C ALA A 41 -15.30 5.10 -3.87
N SER A 42 -14.88 5.29 -2.62
CA SER A 42 -15.58 6.10 -1.63
C SER A 42 -15.18 7.57 -1.71
N PRO A 43 -16.06 8.51 -1.29
CA PRO A 43 -15.67 9.92 -1.14
C PRO A 43 -14.49 10.09 -0.18
N GLY A 44 -13.59 11.01 -0.48
CA GLY A 44 -12.36 11.16 0.27
C GLY A 44 -11.56 12.42 -0.04
N TRP A 45 -10.43 12.57 0.63
CA TRP A 45 -9.47 13.64 0.40
C TRP A 45 -8.37 13.17 -0.53
N GLU A 46 -8.32 13.73 -1.74
CA GLU A 46 -7.36 13.34 -2.77
C GLU A 46 -6.43 14.49 -3.17
N PRO A 47 -5.23 14.19 -3.68
CA PRO A 47 -4.42 15.19 -4.38
C PRO A 47 -5.18 15.67 -5.61
N THR A 48 -5.59 16.94 -5.61
CA THR A 48 -6.30 17.56 -6.74
C THR A 48 -5.40 18.59 -7.43
N ASN A 49 -5.99 19.49 -8.22
CA ASN A 49 -5.30 20.63 -8.84
C ASN A 49 -4.90 21.74 -7.85
N LEU A 50 -4.99 21.50 -6.53
CA LEU A 50 -4.53 22.41 -5.48
C LEU A 50 -3.00 22.46 -5.41
N GLN A 51 -2.47 23.43 -4.66
CA GLN A 51 -1.03 23.53 -4.42
C GLN A 51 -0.52 22.26 -3.72
N ARG A 52 0.65 21.76 -4.15
CA ARG A 52 1.33 20.61 -3.53
C ARG A 52 1.27 20.66 -2.00
N GLY A 53 0.84 19.57 -1.38
CA GLY A 53 0.63 19.45 0.06
C GLY A 53 -0.80 19.74 0.52
N HIS A 54 -1.70 20.13 -0.37
CA HIS A 54 -3.13 20.29 -0.09
C HIS A 54 -3.93 19.20 -0.78
N TYR A 55 -5.01 18.79 -0.12
CA TYR A 55 -5.95 17.78 -0.59
C TYR A 55 -7.32 18.43 -0.77
N GLY A 56 -8.08 17.99 -1.77
CA GLY A 56 -9.46 18.41 -2.00
C GLY A 56 -10.41 17.25 -1.71
N TRP A 57 -11.61 17.56 -1.22
CA TRP A 57 -12.67 16.57 -1.08
C TRP A 57 -13.23 16.21 -2.46
N VAL A 58 -13.39 14.91 -2.72
CA VAL A 58 -13.98 14.36 -3.95
C VAL A 58 -15.07 13.36 -3.58
N GLU A 59 -16.14 13.31 -4.37
CA GLU A 59 -17.27 12.37 -4.17
C GLU A 59 -16.98 10.97 -4.72
N HIS A 60 -15.83 10.81 -5.38
CA HIS A 60 -15.23 9.55 -5.78
C HIS A 60 -13.72 9.72 -5.64
N GLY A 61 -13.03 8.90 -4.85
CA GLY A 61 -11.58 8.77 -5.00
C GLY A 61 -11.33 8.18 -6.39
N ASP A 62 -10.43 8.78 -7.15
CA ASP A 62 -10.19 8.42 -8.55
C ASP A 62 -9.81 6.92 -8.64
N PRO A 63 -10.67 6.05 -9.21
CA PRO A 63 -10.21 4.78 -9.72
C PRO A 63 -9.59 5.12 -11.07
N ASP A 64 -8.29 5.39 -11.07
CA ASP A 64 -7.51 5.62 -12.29
C ASP A 64 -8.03 4.71 -13.41
N PRO A 65 -8.63 5.23 -14.49
CA PRO A 65 -9.14 4.38 -15.56
C PRO A 65 -8.02 3.72 -16.37
N GLU A 66 -6.76 4.16 -16.18
CA GLU A 66 -5.56 3.66 -16.88
C GLU A 66 -4.30 3.60 -16.01
#